data_AF-A0A510HGF0-F1
#
_entry.id   AF-A0A510HGF0-F1
#
_cell.length_a   1.000
_cell.length_b   1.000
_cell.length_c   1.000
_cell.angle_alpha   90.00
_cell.angle_beta   90.00
_cell.angle_gamma   90.00
#
_symmetry.space_group_name_H-M   'P 1'
#
loop_
_entity.id
_entity.type
_entity.pdbx_description
1 polymer ?
#
loop_
_entity_poly.entity_id
_entity_poly.type
_entity_poly.pdbx_seq_one_letter_code
_entity_poly.pdbx_strand_id
1 'polypeptide(L)'
;MSAEREIGIDHLTMLDVSPPELVSVAHEAGFDAVSPRVWASIPEEEPWPMTPGSPMLEETASRLEATGVRALSVEVVRIGPGTRREDYEAALEAGARLGARYVTVNSDDPDLDRASETFAALVADALPYGLRPVIEPIPYTRVSNLEQAIYIAERSGGGGILLDALHFWRYGGRIERLRSLDPVLLSYVQLCDAPLAPPSGLPRPQRLPRGQSTDGTDLQLESRAMRLLPGDGELPLADFLAALPDGMAVSVEAPVLHLRETLSPEEFALRARKAVERVLRAL
;
A
#
# COMPACT_ATOMS: atom_id res chain seq x y z
N MET A 1 6.81 -26.66 7.71
CA MET A 1 7.52 -25.83 6.73
C MET A 1 6.65 -24.61 6.54
N SER A 2 7.12 -23.40 6.87
CA SER A 2 6.37 -22.17 6.59
C SER A 2 6.03 -22.15 5.10
N ALA A 3 4.79 -21.83 4.75
CA ALA A 3 4.46 -21.56 3.36
C ALA A 3 5.34 -20.40 2.86
N GLU A 4 5.82 -20.50 1.63
CA GLU A 4 6.55 -19.41 0.97
C GLU A 4 5.60 -18.23 0.79
N ARG A 5 5.98 -17.04 1.29
CA ARG A 5 5.16 -15.83 1.20
C ARG A 5 5.44 -15.13 -0.14
N GLU A 6 4.38 -14.68 -0.80
CA GLU A 6 4.49 -13.73 -1.93
C GLU A 6 5.13 -12.42 -1.43
N ILE A 7 6.18 -11.96 -2.12
CA ILE A 7 6.91 -10.73 -1.79
C ILE A 7 6.72 -9.69 -2.90
N GLY A 8 5.99 -8.63 -2.60
CA GLY A 8 5.68 -7.53 -3.51
C GLY A 8 6.44 -6.23 -3.25
N ILE A 9 6.19 -5.24 -4.11
CA ILE A 9 6.61 -3.84 -3.95
C ILE A 9 5.46 -2.88 -4.26
N ASP A 10 5.10 -2.04 -3.30
CA ASP A 10 4.08 -1.00 -3.48
C ASP A 10 4.68 0.25 -4.14
N HIS A 11 3.89 0.91 -4.97
CA HIS A 11 4.41 1.93 -5.87
C HIS A 11 4.97 3.15 -5.14
N LEU A 12 4.46 3.46 -3.93
CA LEU A 12 5.00 4.58 -3.14
C LEU A 12 6.49 4.42 -2.84
N THR A 13 7.02 3.19 -2.76
CA THR A 13 8.46 2.90 -2.64
C THR A 13 9.29 3.60 -3.72
N MET A 14 8.73 3.79 -4.92
CA MET A 14 9.41 4.41 -6.05
C MET A 14 8.45 5.16 -6.99
N LEU A 15 7.62 6.06 -6.43
CA LEU A 15 6.49 6.67 -7.13
C LEU A 15 6.84 7.48 -8.41
N ASP A 16 8.10 7.89 -8.55
CA ASP A 16 8.63 8.55 -9.76
C ASP A 16 8.99 7.59 -10.90
N VAL A 17 8.94 6.29 -10.67
CA VAL A 17 9.07 5.24 -11.71
C VAL A 17 7.70 5.05 -12.35
N SER A 18 7.65 4.90 -13.67
CA SER A 18 6.36 4.67 -14.33
C SER A 18 5.79 3.27 -14.00
N PRO A 19 4.46 3.06 -13.99
CA PRO A 19 3.87 1.74 -13.73
C PRO A 19 4.42 0.59 -14.61
N PRO A 20 4.67 0.76 -15.93
CA PRO A 20 5.31 -0.30 -16.71
C PRO A 20 6.77 -0.55 -16.29
N GLU A 21 7.51 0.50 -15.97
CA GLU A 21 8.90 0.38 -15.54
C GLU A 21 9.01 -0.23 -14.14
N LEU A 22 8.07 0.05 -13.24
CA LEU A 22 7.96 -0.60 -11.93
C LEU A 22 7.90 -2.13 -12.09
N VAL A 23 7.13 -2.63 -13.06
CA VAL A 23 7.04 -4.08 -13.34
C VAL A 23 8.39 -4.65 -13.76
N SER A 24 9.10 -3.96 -14.66
CA SER A 24 10.43 -4.39 -15.11
C SER A 24 11.45 -4.38 -13.97
N VAL A 25 11.48 -3.31 -13.19
CA VAL A 25 12.37 -3.18 -12.02
C VAL A 25 12.05 -4.25 -10.97
N ALA A 26 10.78 -4.53 -10.73
CA ALA A 26 10.34 -5.56 -9.80
C ALA A 26 10.79 -6.96 -10.26
N HIS A 27 10.65 -7.27 -11.56
CA HIS A 27 11.12 -8.52 -12.15
C HIS A 27 12.63 -8.71 -11.98
N GLU A 28 13.43 -7.71 -12.36
CA GLU A 28 14.90 -7.77 -12.26
C GLU A 28 15.39 -7.88 -10.82
N ALA A 29 14.67 -7.25 -9.88
CA ALA A 29 14.96 -7.34 -8.45
C ALA A 29 14.45 -8.64 -7.80
N GLY A 30 13.66 -9.46 -8.51
CA GLY A 30 13.15 -10.75 -8.02
C GLY A 30 11.91 -10.65 -7.12
N PHE A 31 11.08 -9.61 -7.27
CA PHE A 31 9.77 -9.53 -6.62
C PHE A 31 8.73 -10.39 -7.35
N ASP A 32 7.75 -10.89 -6.60
CA ASP A 32 6.65 -11.70 -7.13
C ASP A 32 5.50 -10.83 -7.65
N ALA A 33 5.35 -9.62 -7.10
CA ALA A 33 4.23 -8.75 -7.38
C ALA A 33 4.54 -7.25 -7.24
N VAL A 34 3.68 -6.42 -7.83
CA VAL A 34 3.66 -4.96 -7.69
C VAL A 34 2.28 -4.47 -7.26
N SER A 35 2.20 -3.30 -6.63
CA SER A 35 0.93 -2.59 -6.39
C SER A 35 0.93 -1.22 -7.11
N PRO A 36 0.58 -1.14 -8.40
CA PRO A 36 0.72 0.09 -9.17
C PRO A 36 -0.25 1.21 -8.75
N ARG A 37 0.25 2.44 -8.76
CA ARG A 37 -0.57 3.67 -8.64
C ARG A 37 -1.35 3.89 -9.95
N VAL A 38 -2.64 3.57 -9.95
CA VAL A 38 -3.55 3.76 -11.11
C VAL A 38 -4.40 5.02 -10.99
N TRP A 39 -4.42 5.63 -9.80
CA TRP A 39 -5.14 6.85 -9.51
C TRP A 39 -4.30 7.78 -8.63
N ALA A 40 -4.40 9.09 -8.86
CA ALA A 40 -3.72 10.07 -8.01
C ALA A 40 -4.34 10.06 -6.61
N SER A 41 -3.50 10.04 -5.57
CA SER A 41 -4.02 10.04 -4.20
C SER A 41 -4.69 11.35 -3.83
N ILE A 42 -4.26 12.49 -4.35
CA ILE A 42 -4.79 13.82 -4.02
C ILE A 42 -4.83 14.66 -5.30
N PRO A 43 -5.68 15.71 -5.39
CA PRO A 43 -5.77 16.55 -6.58
C PRO A 43 -4.43 17.18 -7.02
N GLU A 44 -3.52 17.41 -6.07
CA GLU A 44 -2.21 18.00 -6.32
C GLU A 44 -1.16 16.99 -6.82
N GLU A 45 -1.41 15.69 -6.67
CA GLU A 45 -0.51 14.64 -7.15
C GLU A 45 -0.67 14.49 -8.66
N GLU A 46 0.45 14.50 -9.39
CA GLU A 46 0.44 14.30 -10.83
C GLU A 46 0.03 12.85 -11.14
N PRO A 47 -1.11 12.61 -11.82
CA PRO A 47 -1.59 11.26 -12.08
C PRO A 47 -0.76 10.59 -13.17
N TRP A 48 -0.44 9.30 -13.00
CA TRP A 48 -0.01 8.47 -14.12
C TRP A 48 -1.21 8.29 -15.08
N PRO A 49 -1.01 8.30 -16.42
CA PRO A 49 -2.10 8.13 -17.40
C PRO A 49 -2.56 6.66 -17.47
N MET A 50 -3.12 6.14 -16.38
CA MET A 50 -3.52 4.75 -16.17
C MET A 50 -5.02 4.52 -16.35
N THR A 51 -5.72 5.43 -17.03
CA THR A 51 -7.14 5.29 -17.33
C THR A 51 -7.40 4.04 -18.20
N PRO A 52 -8.56 3.39 -18.09
CA PRO A 52 -8.94 2.26 -18.92
C PRO A 52 -8.69 2.51 -20.42
N GLY A 53 -7.97 1.58 -21.07
CA GLY A 53 -7.58 1.65 -22.48
C GLY A 53 -6.42 2.61 -22.81
N SER A 54 -5.77 3.23 -21.83
CA SER A 54 -4.61 4.07 -22.08
C SER A 54 -3.39 3.24 -22.54
N PRO A 55 -2.47 3.82 -23.34
CA PRO A 55 -1.25 3.12 -23.72
C PRO A 55 -0.41 2.64 -22.53
N MET A 56 -0.35 3.42 -21.44
CA MET A 56 0.44 3.07 -20.25
C MET A 56 -0.17 1.90 -19.48
N LEU A 57 -1.50 1.84 -19.36
CA LEU A 57 -2.18 0.72 -18.72
C LEU A 57 -1.94 -0.58 -19.51
N GLU A 58 -2.08 -0.52 -20.83
CA GLU A 58 -1.85 -1.67 -21.72
C GLU A 58 -0.39 -2.12 -21.71
N GLU A 59 0.56 -1.19 -21.69
CA GLU A 59 1.98 -1.52 -21.56
C GLU A 59 2.30 -2.15 -20.19
N THR A 60 1.71 -1.63 -19.11
CA THR A 60 1.87 -2.21 -17.76
C THR A 60 1.37 -3.65 -17.75
N ALA A 61 0.17 -3.90 -18.29
CA ALA A 61 -0.40 -5.24 -18.36
C ALA A 61 0.45 -6.19 -19.21
N SER A 62 0.92 -5.74 -20.38
CA SER A 62 1.82 -6.52 -21.23
C SER A 62 3.11 -6.92 -20.52
N ARG A 63 3.69 -6.03 -19.70
CA ARG A 63 4.88 -6.35 -18.91
C ARG A 63 4.59 -7.32 -17.77
N LEU A 64 3.44 -7.23 -17.10
CA LEU A 64 3.02 -8.23 -16.10
C LEU A 64 2.95 -9.62 -16.73
N GLU A 65 2.30 -9.73 -17.90
CA GLU A 65 2.18 -10.97 -18.66
C GLU A 65 3.56 -11.51 -19.10
N ALA A 66 4.45 -10.65 -19.62
CA ALA A 66 5.75 -11.06 -20.13
C ALA A 66 6.75 -11.49 -19.04
N THR A 67 6.66 -10.88 -17.85
CA THR A 67 7.61 -11.12 -16.74
C THR A 67 7.12 -12.14 -15.74
N GLY A 68 5.80 -12.39 -15.68
CA GLY A 68 5.17 -13.24 -14.65
C GLY A 68 5.00 -12.55 -13.29
N VAL A 69 5.42 -11.29 -13.16
CA VAL A 69 5.13 -10.45 -11.99
C VAL A 69 3.61 -10.21 -11.92
N ARG A 70 3.02 -10.38 -10.75
CA ARG A 70 1.57 -10.19 -10.55
C ARG A 70 1.24 -8.76 -10.09
N ALA A 71 0.01 -8.33 -10.33
CA ALA A 71 -0.53 -7.17 -9.62
C ALA A 71 -1.14 -7.65 -8.29
N LEU A 72 -0.53 -7.26 -7.16
CA LEU A 72 -1.07 -7.58 -5.83
C LEU A 72 -2.27 -6.67 -5.52
N SER A 73 -2.07 -5.37 -5.63
CA SER A 73 -3.10 -4.34 -5.44
C SER A 73 -3.03 -3.29 -6.55
N VAL A 74 -4.02 -2.40 -6.61
CA VAL A 74 -3.87 -1.09 -7.24
C VAL A 74 -4.12 0.01 -6.22
N GLU A 75 -3.37 1.10 -6.36
CA GLU A 75 -3.36 2.22 -5.43
C GLU A 75 -3.83 3.52 -6.11
N VAL A 76 -4.46 4.46 -5.42
CA VAL A 76 -5.24 4.31 -4.19
C VAL A 76 -6.58 4.99 -4.41
N VAL A 77 -7.66 4.37 -3.96
CA VAL A 77 -8.98 5.02 -3.94
C VAL A 77 -9.15 5.73 -2.61
N ARG A 78 -9.55 7.01 -2.65
CA ARG A 78 -9.90 7.76 -1.44
C ARG A 78 -11.40 8.00 -1.38
N ILE A 79 -12.02 7.56 -0.30
CA ILE A 79 -13.44 7.78 -0.05
C ILE A 79 -13.65 8.89 0.99
N GLY A 80 -14.70 9.66 0.84
CA GLY A 80 -15.05 10.79 1.69
C GLY A 80 -16.55 11.09 1.65
N PRO A 81 -16.99 12.20 2.26
CA PRO A 81 -18.39 12.59 2.22
C PRO A 81 -18.87 12.80 0.79
N GLY A 82 -19.88 12.02 0.38
CA GLY A 82 -20.49 12.14 -0.94
C GLY A 82 -19.75 11.42 -2.06
N THR A 83 -18.76 10.56 -1.77
CA THR A 83 -18.17 9.66 -2.77
C THR A 83 -19.25 8.81 -3.45
N ARG A 84 -19.14 8.67 -4.76
CA ARG A 84 -20.03 7.89 -5.61
C ARG A 84 -19.22 6.90 -6.44
N ARG A 85 -19.92 5.94 -7.06
CA ARG A 85 -19.30 4.93 -7.92
C ARG A 85 -18.46 5.54 -9.04
N GLU A 86 -18.93 6.63 -9.64
CA GLU A 86 -18.25 7.29 -10.75
C GLU A 86 -16.87 7.83 -10.35
N ASP A 87 -16.61 8.03 -9.05
CA ASP A 87 -15.34 8.54 -8.54
C ASP A 87 -14.23 7.47 -8.47
N TYR A 88 -14.59 6.18 -8.53
CA TYR A 88 -13.63 5.07 -8.41
C TYR A 88 -13.76 3.97 -9.46
N GLU A 89 -14.81 3.97 -10.28
CA GLU A 89 -15.05 2.92 -11.29
C GLU A 89 -13.86 2.77 -12.27
N ALA A 90 -13.25 3.87 -12.70
CA ALA A 90 -12.07 3.83 -13.56
C ALA A 90 -10.86 3.13 -12.91
N ALA A 91 -10.71 3.25 -11.58
CA ALA A 91 -9.67 2.53 -10.84
C ALA A 91 -9.97 1.03 -10.75
N LEU A 92 -11.25 0.65 -10.64
CA LEU A 92 -11.67 -0.76 -10.68
C LEU A 92 -11.42 -1.38 -12.06
N GLU A 93 -11.77 -0.67 -13.14
CA GLU A 93 -11.49 -1.10 -14.50
C GLU A 93 -9.99 -1.28 -14.76
N ALA A 94 -9.17 -0.32 -14.32
CA ALA A 94 -7.71 -0.43 -14.40
C ALA A 94 -7.18 -1.62 -13.59
N GLY A 95 -7.65 -1.80 -12.35
CA GLY A 95 -7.29 -2.95 -11.51
C GLY A 95 -7.65 -4.28 -12.15
N ALA A 96 -8.84 -4.40 -12.74
CA ALA A 96 -9.27 -5.59 -13.46
C ALA A 96 -8.39 -5.86 -14.69
N ARG A 97 -8.04 -4.81 -15.46
CA ARG A 97 -7.17 -4.94 -16.63
C ARG A 97 -5.78 -5.47 -16.27
N LEU A 98 -5.26 -5.07 -15.10
CA LEU A 98 -3.98 -5.55 -14.56
C LEU A 98 -4.08 -6.92 -13.87
N GLY A 99 -5.29 -7.46 -13.67
CA GLY A 99 -5.51 -8.68 -12.91
C GLY A 99 -5.14 -8.55 -11.44
N ALA A 100 -5.31 -7.35 -10.86
CA ALA A 100 -4.99 -7.09 -9.46
C ALA A 100 -5.91 -7.90 -8.52
N ARG A 101 -5.41 -8.25 -7.33
CA ARG A 101 -6.22 -8.94 -6.31
C ARG A 101 -6.97 -7.94 -5.42
N TYR A 102 -6.31 -6.82 -5.09
CA TYR A 102 -6.83 -5.83 -4.16
C TYR A 102 -6.96 -4.43 -4.78
N VAL A 103 -7.77 -3.60 -4.12
CA VAL A 103 -7.81 -2.15 -4.33
C VAL A 103 -7.59 -1.51 -2.98
N THR A 104 -6.50 -0.76 -2.84
CA THR A 104 -6.20 -0.06 -1.58
C THR A 104 -7.12 1.14 -1.43
N VAL A 105 -7.75 1.26 -0.26
CA VAL A 105 -8.70 2.32 0.06
C VAL A 105 -8.24 3.09 1.29
N ASN A 106 -8.22 4.42 1.20
CA ASN A 106 -8.17 5.29 2.36
C ASN A 106 -9.51 6.00 2.55
N SER A 107 -9.84 6.37 3.79
CA SER A 107 -11.05 7.13 4.08
C SER A 107 -10.74 8.44 4.82
N ASP A 108 -11.24 9.53 4.25
CA ASP A 108 -11.23 10.88 4.79
C ASP A 108 -12.62 11.32 5.27
N ASP A 109 -13.56 10.37 5.39
CA ASP A 109 -14.90 10.65 5.90
C ASP A 109 -14.88 10.72 7.46
N PRO A 110 -15.25 11.87 8.07
CA PRO A 110 -15.29 11.98 9.53
C PRO A 110 -16.41 11.17 10.18
N ASP A 111 -17.38 10.68 9.40
CA ASP A 111 -18.49 9.85 9.85
C ASP A 111 -18.19 8.38 9.56
N LEU A 112 -17.91 7.61 10.61
CA LEU A 112 -17.48 6.22 10.48
C LEU A 112 -18.59 5.31 9.93
N ASP A 113 -19.85 5.61 10.21
CA ASP A 113 -20.98 4.82 9.69
C ASP A 113 -21.14 5.05 8.19
N ARG A 114 -21.10 6.33 7.74
CA ARG A 114 -21.11 6.64 6.31
C ARG A 114 -19.88 6.10 5.59
N ALA A 115 -18.70 6.15 6.22
CA ALA A 115 -17.48 5.54 5.69
C ALA A 115 -17.67 4.03 5.48
N SER A 116 -18.30 3.35 6.44
CA SER A 116 -18.61 1.92 6.37
C SER A 116 -19.61 1.61 5.24
N GLU A 117 -20.66 2.41 5.09
CA GLU A 117 -21.66 2.25 4.01
C GLU A 117 -21.02 2.46 2.64
N THR A 118 -20.19 3.51 2.51
CA THR A 118 -19.47 3.82 1.27
C THR A 118 -18.48 2.71 0.90
N PHE A 119 -17.73 2.21 1.87
CA PHE A 119 -16.80 1.10 1.65
C PHE A 119 -17.54 -0.20 1.28
N ALA A 120 -18.68 -0.49 1.92
CA ALA A 120 -19.51 -1.63 1.55
C ALA A 120 -20.05 -1.55 0.10
N ALA A 121 -20.47 -0.35 -0.32
CA ALA A 121 -20.88 -0.11 -1.70
C ALA A 121 -19.72 -0.35 -2.69
N LEU A 122 -18.53 0.18 -2.38
CA LEU A 122 -17.32 -0.04 -3.18
C LEU A 122 -16.94 -1.53 -3.25
N VAL A 123 -17.07 -2.28 -2.15
CA VAL A 123 -16.87 -3.75 -2.14
C VAL A 123 -17.86 -4.47 -3.07
N ALA A 124 -19.15 -4.08 -3.03
CA ALA A 124 -20.15 -4.66 -3.93
C ALA A 124 -19.86 -4.32 -5.40
N ASP A 125 -19.44 -3.08 -5.69
CA ASP A 125 -19.09 -2.63 -7.03
C ASP A 125 -17.80 -3.26 -7.57
N ALA A 126 -16.84 -3.61 -6.70
CA ALA A 126 -15.57 -4.24 -7.07
C ALA A 126 -15.70 -5.75 -7.38
N LEU A 127 -16.72 -6.43 -6.86
CA LEU A 127 -16.89 -7.88 -7.01
C LEU A 127 -16.95 -8.34 -8.48
N PRO A 128 -17.70 -7.70 -9.41
CA PRO A 128 -17.72 -8.08 -10.82
C PRO A 128 -16.37 -7.91 -11.54
N TYR A 129 -15.47 -7.07 -10.98
CA TYR A 129 -14.12 -6.86 -11.48
C TYR A 129 -13.12 -7.89 -10.93
N GLY A 130 -13.55 -8.79 -10.03
CA GLY A 130 -12.67 -9.75 -9.36
C GLY A 130 -11.74 -9.13 -8.31
N LEU A 131 -12.03 -7.89 -7.89
CA LEU A 131 -11.21 -7.11 -6.97
C LEU A 131 -11.77 -7.16 -5.55
N ARG A 132 -10.89 -7.20 -4.56
CA ARG A 132 -11.26 -7.06 -3.14
C ARG A 132 -10.73 -5.74 -2.57
N PRO A 133 -11.60 -4.77 -2.25
CA PRO A 133 -11.16 -3.55 -1.57
C PRO A 133 -10.61 -3.82 -0.18
N VAL A 134 -9.55 -3.09 0.18
CA VAL A 134 -8.90 -3.19 1.49
C VAL A 134 -8.76 -1.80 2.11
N ILE A 135 -9.31 -1.61 3.31
CA ILE A 135 -9.20 -0.34 4.05
C ILE A 135 -7.84 -0.28 4.76
N GLU A 136 -7.14 0.83 4.61
CA GLU A 136 -5.85 1.08 5.25
C GLU A 136 -6.01 2.18 6.33
N PRO A 137 -5.79 1.87 7.62
CA PRO A 137 -5.82 2.87 8.68
C PRO A 137 -4.53 3.69 8.74
N ILE A 138 -4.65 5.02 8.60
CA ILE A 138 -3.50 5.94 8.54
C ILE A 138 -3.66 7.05 9.59
N PRO A 139 -2.70 7.27 10.51
CA PRO A 139 -2.86 8.17 11.66
C PRO A 139 -3.31 9.62 11.36
N TYR A 140 -3.08 10.11 10.13
CA TYR A 140 -3.43 11.46 9.69
C TYR A 140 -4.62 11.53 8.71
N THR A 141 -5.37 10.44 8.55
CA THR A 141 -6.67 10.41 7.84
C THR A 141 -7.82 10.26 8.85
N ARG A 142 -9.07 10.07 8.38
CA ARG A 142 -10.22 9.91 9.30
C ARG A 142 -10.39 8.49 9.82
N VAL A 143 -10.05 7.49 9.01
CA VAL A 143 -9.86 6.11 9.47
C VAL A 143 -8.38 5.94 9.82
N SER A 144 -8.08 6.11 11.10
CA SER A 144 -6.73 6.36 11.60
C SER A 144 -6.17 5.31 12.54
N ASN A 145 -6.93 4.25 12.83
CA ASN A 145 -6.47 3.15 13.67
C ASN A 145 -7.15 1.82 13.31
N LEU A 146 -6.59 0.74 13.87
CA LEU A 146 -7.03 -0.63 13.62
C LEU A 146 -8.50 -0.88 13.98
N GLU A 147 -9.03 -0.33 15.08
CA GLU A 147 -10.42 -0.61 15.49
C GLU A 147 -11.44 0.02 14.52
N GLN A 148 -11.13 1.19 13.97
CA GLN A 148 -11.96 1.80 12.91
C GLN A 148 -11.91 0.98 11.61
N ALA A 149 -10.73 0.49 11.22
CA ALA A 149 -10.59 -0.39 10.06
C ALA A 149 -11.38 -1.71 10.23
N ILE A 150 -11.33 -2.32 11.43
CA ILE A 150 -12.14 -3.50 11.77
C ILE A 150 -13.62 -3.19 11.67
N TYR A 151 -14.07 -2.08 12.28
CA TYR A 151 -15.47 -1.68 12.26
C TYR A 151 -16.04 -1.62 10.84
N ILE A 152 -15.30 -1.00 9.92
CA ILE A 152 -15.66 -0.89 8.50
C ILE A 152 -15.59 -2.24 7.80
N ALA A 153 -14.48 -2.98 7.93
CA ALA A 153 -14.26 -4.23 7.20
C ALA A 153 -15.33 -5.30 7.54
N GLU A 154 -15.71 -5.44 8.82
CA GLU A 154 -16.75 -6.39 9.25
C GLU A 154 -18.14 -6.10 8.65
N ARG A 155 -18.44 -4.83 8.34
CA ARG A 155 -19.72 -4.37 7.79
C ARG A 155 -19.74 -4.29 6.27
N SER A 156 -18.61 -4.56 5.62
CA SER A 156 -18.42 -4.32 4.20
C SER A 156 -19.00 -5.41 3.28
N GLY A 157 -19.33 -6.58 3.83
CA GLY A 157 -19.80 -7.72 3.04
C GLY A 157 -18.71 -8.41 2.21
N GLY A 158 -17.42 -8.21 2.51
CA GLY A 158 -16.33 -8.94 1.86
C GLY A 158 -15.00 -8.17 1.68
N GLY A 159 -14.94 -6.89 2.06
CA GLY A 159 -13.72 -6.12 2.10
C GLY A 159 -12.74 -6.65 3.15
N GLY A 160 -11.51 -6.15 3.11
CA GLY A 160 -10.46 -6.52 4.08
C GLY A 160 -9.72 -5.30 4.63
N ILE A 161 -8.66 -5.57 5.35
CA ILE A 161 -7.76 -4.59 5.95
C ILE A 161 -6.38 -4.79 5.35
N LEU A 162 -5.78 -3.68 4.93
CA LEU A 162 -4.36 -3.58 4.66
C LEU A 162 -3.68 -3.09 5.94
N LEU A 163 -2.72 -3.86 6.43
CA LEU A 163 -1.87 -3.43 7.53
C LEU A 163 -0.59 -2.82 6.96
N ASP A 164 -0.29 -1.60 7.37
CA ASP A 164 1.01 -0.97 7.12
C ASP A 164 1.82 -0.95 8.43
N ALA A 165 3.07 -1.41 8.36
CA ALA A 165 3.94 -1.53 9.53
C ALA A 165 4.20 -0.16 10.20
N LEU A 166 4.47 0.89 9.43
CA LEU A 166 4.67 2.23 9.99
C LEU A 166 3.40 2.70 10.72
N HIS A 167 2.27 2.67 10.01
CA HIS A 167 1.00 3.16 10.53
C HIS A 167 0.59 2.41 11.80
N PHE A 168 0.78 1.09 11.82
CA PHE A 168 0.53 0.26 13.01
C PHE A 168 1.20 0.80 14.27
N TRP A 169 2.49 1.14 14.20
CA TRP A 169 3.19 1.69 15.36
C TRP A 169 2.81 3.14 15.65
N ARG A 170 2.49 3.93 14.62
CA ARG A 170 2.14 5.35 14.78
C ARG A 170 0.75 5.60 15.39
N TYR A 171 -0.23 4.72 15.17
CA TYR A 171 -1.51 4.79 15.88
C TYR A 171 -1.56 3.99 17.19
N GLY A 172 -0.42 3.44 17.64
CA GLY A 172 -0.36 2.67 18.90
C GLY A 172 -1.00 1.29 18.81
N GLY A 173 -0.88 0.63 17.66
CA GLY A 173 -1.32 -0.74 17.43
C GLY A 173 -0.77 -1.71 18.47
N ARG A 174 -1.55 -2.75 18.79
CA ARG A 174 -1.19 -3.78 19.76
C ARG A 174 -1.17 -5.14 19.08
N ILE A 175 -0.03 -5.82 19.14
CA ILE A 175 0.18 -7.12 18.45
C ILE A 175 -0.84 -8.16 18.94
N GLU A 176 -1.22 -8.13 20.22
CA GLU A 176 -2.23 -9.03 20.78
C GLU A 176 -3.59 -8.86 20.11
N ARG A 177 -3.89 -7.64 19.63
CA ARG A 177 -5.14 -7.38 18.92
C ARG A 177 -5.16 -8.14 17.59
N LEU A 178 -4.06 -8.14 16.84
CA LEU A 178 -3.96 -8.86 15.56
C LEU A 178 -4.26 -10.36 15.72
N ARG A 179 -3.71 -10.98 16.76
CA ARG A 179 -3.94 -12.41 17.06
C ARG A 179 -5.39 -12.77 17.39
N SER A 180 -6.20 -11.77 17.75
CA SER A 180 -7.62 -11.96 18.10
C SER A 180 -8.57 -11.69 16.93
N LEU A 181 -8.08 -11.20 15.79
CA LEU A 181 -8.91 -10.90 14.63
C LEU A 181 -9.24 -12.17 13.87
N ASP A 182 -10.40 -12.16 13.21
CA ASP A 182 -10.67 -13.16 12.17
C ASP A 182 -9.62 -12.98 11.05
N PRO A 183 -8.79 -13.99 10.77
CA PRO A 183 -7.76 -13.92 9.72
C PRO A 183 -8.32 -13.52 8.35
N VAL A 184 -9.60 -13.77 8.07
CA VAL A 184 -10.24 -13.40 6.80
C VAL A 184 -10.26 -11.89 6.58
N LEU A 185 -10.25 -11.08 7.64
CA LEU A 185 -10.24 -9.62 7.56
C LEU A 185 -8.88 -9.08 7.12
N LEU A 186 -7.79 -9.83 7.30
CA LEU A 186 -6.44 -9.40 6.97
C LEU A 186 -6.09 -9.85 5.55
N SER A 187 -5.76 -8.91 4.67
CA SER A 187 -5.55 -9.20 3.24
C SER A 187 -4.06 -9.34 2.87
N TYR A 188 -3.28 -8.29 3.12
CA TYR A 188 -1.82 -8.28 2.93
C TYR A 188 -1.19 -7.23 3.85
N VAL A 189 0.14 -7.22 3.94
CA VAL A 189 0.89 -6.25 4.77
C VAL A 189 1.89 -5.46 3.95
N GLN A 190 1.91 -4.15 4.17
CA GLN A 190 2.96 -3.24 3.74
C GLN A 190 4.07 -3.20 4.79
N LEU A 191 5.29 -3.51 4.36
CA LEU A 191 6.46 -3.60 5.21
C LEU A 191 7.45 -2.49 4.90
N CYS A 192 7.89 -1.81 5.95
CA CYS A 192 8.96 -0.85 5.96
C CYS A 192 9.63 -0.90 7.34
N ASP A 193 10.51 0.05 7.61
CA ASP A 193 11.00 0.31 8.96
C ASP A 193 11.03 1.82 9.26
N ALA A 194 11.26 2.18 10.51
CA ALA A 194 11.40 3.55 10.98
C ALA A 194 12.00 3.56 12.41
N PRO A 195 12.42 4.71 12.94
CA PRO A 195 12.63 4.87 14.38
C PRO A 195 11.38 4.45 15.16
N LEU A 196 11.55 3.89 16.35
CA LEU A 196 10.42 3.43 17.16
C LEU A 196 9.58 4.63 17.63
N ALA A 197 10.27 5.69 18.04
CA ALA A 197 9.63 6.95 18.41
C ALA A 197 8.98 7.62 17.18
N PRO A 198 7.79 8.22 17.34
CA PRO A 198 7.20 9.05 16.29
C PRO A 198 8.09 10.22 15.89
N PRO A 199 7.99 10.69 14.63
CA PRO A 199 8.85 11.74 14.11
C PRO A 199 8.54 13.09 14.76
N SER A 200 9.57 13.91 14.94
CA SER A 200 9.45 15.29 15.41
C SER A 200 10.51 16.17 14.76
N GLY A 201 10.08 17.28 14.16
CA GLY A 201 10.96 18.26 13.52
C GLY A 201 11.68 17.73 12.29
N LEU A 202 11.01 16.93 11.45
CA LEU A 202 11.65 16.38 10.25
C LEU A 202 12.03 17.49 9.26
N PRO A 203 13.18 17.36 8.57
CA PRO A 203 13.53 18.28 7.50
C PRO A 203 12.50 18.19 6.38
N ARG A 204 12.05 19.35 5.88
CA ARG A 204 11.14 19.42 4.73
C ARG A 204 11.95 19.35 3.43
N PRO A 205 11.77 18.31 2.60
CA PRO A 205 12.46 18.25 1.32
C PRO A 205 11.94 19.35 0.38
N GLN A 206 12.74 19.73 -0.61
CA GLN A 206 12.35 20.77 -1.58
C GLN A 206 11.24 20.29 -2.53
N ARG A 207 11.20 19.00 -2.81
CA ARG A 207 10.20 18.33 -3.64
C ARG A 207 9.95 16.93 -3.12
N LEU A 208 8.75 16.42 -3.35
CA LEU A 208 8.43 15.01 -3.22
C LEU A 208 8.04 14.44 -4.59
N PRO A 209 8.13 13.11 -4.75
CA PRO A 209 7.70 12.42 -5.96
C PRO A 209 6.32 12.87 -6.45
N ARG A 210 6.17 12.97 -7.78
CA ARG A 210 4.89 13.26 -8.44
C ARG A 210 4.10 14.48 -7.90
N GLY A 211 4.77 15.51 -7.38
CA GLY A 211 4.12 16.73 -6.93
C GLY A 211 3.46 16.65 -5.55
N GLN A 212 3.74 15.59 -4.78
CA GLN A 212 3.26 15.50 -3.40
C GLN A 212 3.69 16.71 -2.55
N SER A 213 2.80 17.15 -1.66
CA SER A 213 3.05 18.32 -0.80
C SER A 213 4.18 18.06 0.21
N THR A 214 5.12 19.00 0.27
CA THR A 214 6.21 19.07 1.25
C THR A 214 5.80 19.75 2.57
N ASP A 215 4.61 20.37 2.61
CA ASP A 215 4.10 21.15 3.75
C ASP A 215 3.26 20.32 4.73
N GLY A 216 3.30 18.99 4.60
CA GLY A 216 2.61 18.06 5.48
C GLY A 216 3.17 18.04 6.90
N THR A 217 2.43 17.39 7.80
CA THR A 217 2.90 17.07 9.16
C THR A 217 4.12 16.13 9.12
N ASP A 218 4.84 16.01 10.24
CA ASP A 218 5.96 15.07 10.35
C ASP A 218 5.55 13.62 10.10
N LEU A 219 4.35 13.22 10.50
CA LEU A 219 3.82 11.89 10.20
C LEU A 219 3.59 11.68 8.70
N GLN A 220 3.07 12.70 8.00
CA GLN A 220 2.86 12.62 6.55
C GLN A 220 4.19 12.56 5.80
N LEU A 221 5.20 13.35 6.22
CA LEU A 221 6.52 13.29 5.61
C LEU A 221 7.24 11.97 5.88
N GLU A 222 7.13 11.44 7.10
CA GLU A 222 7.69 10.13 7.42
C GLU A 222 7.10 9.05 6.52
N SER A 223 5.77 8.98 6.44
CA SER A 223 5.09 7.99 5.60
C SER A 223 5.42 8.10 4.12
N ARG A 224 5.57 9.32 3.57
CA ARG A 224 5.72 9.52 2.13
C ARG A 224 7.15 9.61 1.63
N ALA A 225 8.15 9.79 2.51
CA ALA A 225 9.51 10.10 2.08
C ALA A 225 10.63 9.66 3.02
N MET A 226 10.35 9.50 4.32
CA MET A 226 11.37 9.30 5.34
C MET A 226 11.19 7.98 6.09
N ARG A 227 10.65 6.96 5.41
CA ARG A 227 10.69 5.58 5.90
C ARG A 227 12.12 5.04 5.80
N LEU A 228 12.36 3.88 6.40
CA LEU A 228 13.57 3.07 6.24
C LEU A 228 13.21 1.75 5.55
N LEU A 229 14.21 1.08 4.98
CA LEU A 229 14.02 -0.28 4.47
C LEU A 229 13.80 -1.26 5.63
N PRO A 230 13.02 -2.34 5.45
CA PRO A 230 12.77 -3.34 6.49
C PRO A 230 14.06 -3.84 7.18
N GLY A 231 14.15 -3.69 8.49
CA GLY A 231 15.30 -4.11 9.30
C GLY A 231 16.45 -3.10 9.38
N ASP A 232 16.33 -1.93 8.75
CA ASP A 232 17.26 -0.80 8.92
C ASP A 232 16.77 0.20 10.00
N GLY A 233 15.63 -0.07 10.66
CA GLY A 233 15.06 0.76 11.73
C GLY A 233 14.89 0.02 13.06
N GLU A 234 13.88 0.43 13.83
CA GLU A 234 13.63 -0.03 15.21
C GLU A 234 12.22 -0.58 15.43
N LEU A 235 11.38 -0.66 14.39
CA LEU A 235 10.05 -1.24 14.51
C LEU A 235 10.19 -2.75 14.81
N PRO A 236 9.40 -3.33 15.73
CA PRO A 236 9.51 -4.75 16.06
C PRO A 236 8.79 -5.60 15.00
N LEU A 237 9.39 -5.65 13.81
CA LEU A 237 8.85 -6.30 12.61
C LEU A 237 8.69 -7.82 12.77
N ALA A 238 9.60 -8.48 13.50
CA ALA A 238 9.53 -9.92 13.71
C ALA A 238 8.27 -10.31 14.49
N ASP A 239 8.03 -9.66 15.63
CA ASP A 239 6.83 -9.90 16.45
C ASP A 239 5.55 -9.49 15.71
N PHE A 240 5.60 -8.41 14.93
CA PHE A 240 4.50 -7.96 14.11
C PHE A 240 4.12 -9.01 13.05
N LEU A 241 5.07 -9.48 12.25
CA LEU A 241 4.85 -10.48 11.20
C LEU A 241 4.44 -11.85 11.77
N ALA A 242 5.00 -12.25 12.92
CA ALA A 242 4.64 -13.50 13.60
C ALA A 242 3.20 -13.51 14.16
N ALA A 243 2.55 -12.34 14.27
CA ALA A 243 1.15 -12.24 14.67
C ALA A 243 0.17 -12.22 13.49
N LEU A 244 0.66 -12.21 12.25
CA LEU A 244 -0.15 -12.19 11.05
C LEU A 244 -0.41 -13.61 10.52
N PRO A 245 -1.46 -13.81 9.70
CA PRO A 245 -1.73 -15.11 9.11
C PRO A 245 -0.52 -15.68 8.34
N ASP A 246 -0.34 -16.99 8.46
CA ASP A 246 0.68 -17.74 7.73
C ASP A 246 0.48 -17.58 6.21
N GLY A 247 1.57 -17.37 5.48
CA GLY A 247 1.51 -17.23 4.01
C GLY A 247 0.94 -15.90 3.51
N MET A 248 0.45 -15.01 4.38
CA MET A 248 -0.01 -13.68 3.97
C MET A 248 1.07 -12.93 3.18
N ALA A 249 0.69 -12.35 2.05
CA ALA A 249 1.57 -11.60 1.17
C ALA A 249 2.18 -10.40 1.91
N VAL A 250 3.47 -10.17 1.66
CA VAL A 250 4.23 -9.05 2.21
C VAL A 250 4.67 -8.19 1.05
N SER A 251 4.34 -6.91 1.06
CA SER A 251 4.77 -5.98 0.03
C SER A 251 5.59 -4.86 0.65
N VAL A 252 6.70 -4.47 0.05
CA VAL A 252 7.52 -3.38 0.58
C VAL A 252 6.89 -2.04 0.19
N GLU A 253 6.59 -1.22 1.19
CA GLU A 253 6.22 0.19 0.99
C GLU A 253 7.21 1.06 1.77
N ALA A 254 8.35 1.35 1.18
CA ALA A 254 9.44 2.07 1.84
C ALA A 254 9.93 3.24 0.96
N PRO A 255 9.20 4.36 0.92
CA PRO A 255 9.74 5.59 0.34
C PRO A 255 10.90 6.10 1.21
N VAL A 256 12.12 5.80 0.77
CA VAL A 256 13.38 6.23 1.39
C VAL A 256 14.05 7.25 0.48
N LEU A 257 13.63 8.52 0.59
CA LEU A 257 13.97 9.58 -0.37
C LEU A 257 15.49 9.70 -0.59
N HIS A 258 16.30 9.67 0.47
CA HIS A 258 17.75 9.81 0.34
C HIS A 258 18.41 8.67 -0.47
N LEU A 259 17.84 7.46 -0.45
CA LEU A 259 18.38 6.33 -1.23
C LEU A 259 17.96 6.46 -2.68
N ARG A 260 16.72 6.93 -2.91
CA ARG A 260 16.19 7.22 -4.25
C ARG A 260 16.95 8.32 -4.98
N GLU A 261 17.58 9.25 -4.25
CA GLU A 261 18.43 10.29 -4.83
C GLU A 261 19.83 9.80 -5.24
N THR A 262 20.27 8.63 -4.75
CA THR A 262 21.65 8.15 -4.89
C THR A 262 21.77 6.82 -5.63
N LEU A 263 20.71 6.03 -5.69
CA LEU A 263 20.67 4.71 -6.32
C LEU A 263 19.81 4.73 -7.59
N SER A 264 20.13 3.86 -8.55
CA SER A 264 19.20 3.58 -9.64
C SER A 264 17.92 2.90 -9.11
N PRO A 265 16.80 2.94 -9.86
CA PRO A 265 15.59 2.19 -9.51
C PRO A 265 15.85 0.69 -9.24
N GLU A 266 16.66 0.04 -10.07
CA GLU A 266 17.02 -1.37 -9.99
C GLU A 266 17.86 -1.67 -8.74
N GLU A 267 18.89 -0.86 -8.48
CA GLU A 267 19.74 -1.00 -7.30
C GLU A 267 18.94 -0.84 -6.01
N PHE A 268 18.05 0.16 -5.98
CA PHE A 268 17.16 0.40 -4.86
C PHE A 268 16.17 -0.75 -4.65
N ALA A 269 15.53 -1.23 -5.72
CA ALA A 269 14.59 -2.34 -5.66
C ALA A 269 15.26 -3.62 -5.17
N LEU A 270 16.45 -3.96 -5.68
CA LEU A 270 17.21 -5.12 -5.24
C LEU A 270 17.58 -5.01 -3.75
N ARG A 271 17.92 -3.81 -3.27
CA ARG A 271 18.21 -3.57 -1.86
C ARG A 271 16.94 -3.74 -1.00
N ALA A 272 15.80 -3.22 -1.45
CA ALA A 272 14.51 -3.40 -0.77
C ALA A 272 14.10 -4.87 -0.71
N ARG A 273 14.25 -5.63 -1.80
CA ARG A 273 13.99 -7.08 -1.84
C ARG A 273 14.80 -7.82 -0.79
N LYS A 274 16.12 -7.59 -0.75
CA LYS A 274 17.04 -8.22 0.21
C LYS A 274 16.73 -7.85 1.66
N ALA A 275 16.24 -6.63 1.90
CA ALA A 275 15.82 -6.18 3.22
C ALA A 275 14.63 -7.01 3.74
N VAL A 276 13.58 -7.16 2.91
CA VAL A 276 12.43 -8.02 3.24
C VAL A 276 12.86 -9.46 3.50
N GLU A 277 13.70 -10.05 2.65
CA GLU A 277 14.17 -11.43 2.87
C GLU A 277 14.94 -11.61 4.18
N ARG A 278 15.73 -10.61 4.59
CA ARG A 278 16.50 -10.67 5.83
C ARG A 278 15.56 -10.71 7.03
N VAL A 279 14.52 -9.88 7.03
CA VAL A 279 13.49 -9.88 8.07
C VAL A 279 12.73 -11.21 8.09
N LEU A 280 12.30 -11.70 6.92
CA LEU A 280 11.56 -12.97 6.82
C LEU A 280 12.40 -14.20 7.22
N ARG A 281 13.70 -14.21 6.94
CA ARG A 281 14.62 -15.28 7.36
C ARG A 281 14.86 -15.32 8.88
N ALA A 282 14.51 -14.24 9.59
CA ALA A 282 14.68 -14.13 11.04
C ALA A 282 13.41 -14.54 11.82
N LEU A 283 12.31 -14.88 11.14
CA LEU A 283 11.08 -15.46 11.70
C LEU A 283 11.23 -16.96 11.93
#